data_AF-A0A7T8KIJ8-F1
#
_entry.id   AF-A0A7T8KIJ8-F1
#
_cell.length_a   1.000
_cell.length_b   1.000
_cell.length_c   1.000
_cell.angle_alpha   90.00
_cell.angle_beta   90.00
_cell.angle_gamma   90.00
#
_symmetry.space_group_name_H-M   'P 1'
#
loop_
_entity.id
_entity.type
_entity.pdbx_description
1 polymer ?
#
loop_
_entity_poly.entity_id
_entity_poly.type
_entity_poly.pdbx_seq_one_letter_code
_entity_poly.pdbx_strand_id
1 'polypeptide(L)'
;MIISESTVLVTNLQILFDVKYFDPKLILSIMFSLVGFGAITMIIQRGHEYGVYETLFLNFPRWTISALIVLSCLLPKFFGRSAYYFLVANEDAIKETIKKTVRFDLSMTKV
;
A
#
# COMPACT_ATOMS: atom_id res chain seq x y z
N MET A 1 -2.21 -8.40 -21.38
CA MET A 1 -0.83 -8.25 -20.87
C MET A 1 -0.92 -8.13 -19.34
N ILE A 2 -0.58 -9.19 -18.60
CA ILE A 2 -0.83 -9.31 -17.13
C ILE A 2 0.08 -8.37 -16.32
N ILE A 3 1.31 -8.20 -16.80
CA ILE A 3 2.35 -7.42 -16.12
C ILE A 3 1.98 -5.93 -16.08
N SER A 4 1.49 -5.36 -17.19
CA SER A 4 1.14 -3.92 -17.24
C SER A 4 -0.03 -3.56 -16.32
N GLU A 5 -1.10 -4.36 -16.31
CA GLU A 5 -2.26 -4.17 -15.40
C GLU A 5 -1.83 -4.25 -13.93
N SER A 6 -1.02 -5.25 -13.59
CA SER A 6 -0.54 -5.46 -12.23
C SER A 6 0.37 -4.33 -11.77
N THR A 7 1.21 -3.77 -12.66
CA THR A 7 2.08 -2.62 -12.34
C THR A 7 1.28 -1.35 -12.03
N VAL A 8 0.20 -1.07 -12.77
CA VAL A 8 -0.65 0.10 -12.52
C VAL A 8 -1.38 -0.04 -11.17
N LEU A 9 -1.90 -1.23 -10.87
CA LEU A 9 -2.49 -1.56 -9.58
C LEU A 9 -1.49 -1.43 -8.42
N VAL A 10 -0.29 -2.01 -8.56
CA VAL A 10 0.78 -1.92 -7.56
C VAL A 10 1.16 -0.46 -7.32
N THR A 11 1.37 0.33 -8.37
CA THR A 11 1.78 1.74 -8.23
C THR A 11 0.72 2.57 -7.52
N ASN A 12 -0.55 2.43 -7.92
CA ASN A 12 -1.66 3.14 -7.31
C ASN A 12 -1.86 2.77 -5.83
N LEU A 13 -1.76 1.47 -5.49
CA LEU A 13 -1.85 1.02 -4.11
C LEU A 13 -0.64 1.44 -3.28
N GLN A 14 0.56 1.43 -3.85
CA GLN A 14 1.76 1.93 -3.18
C GLN A 14 1.64 3.41 -2.83
N ILE A 15 1.15 4.24 -3.76
CA ILE A 15 0.89 5.66 -3.50
C ILE A 15 -0.10 5.78 -2.32
N LEU A 16 -1.20 5.04 -2.34
CA LEU A 16 -2.19 5.04 -1.26
C LEU A 16 -1.59 4.63 0.09
N PHE A 17 -0.73 3.61 0.11
CA PHE A 17 0.00 3.18 1.31
C PHE A 17 1.02 4.22 1.77
N ASP A 18 1.63 4.97 0.84
CA ASP A 18 2.68 5.92 1.18
C ASP A 18 2.14 7.23 1.77
N VAL A 19 0.89 7.60 1.49
CA VAL A 19 0.29 8.83 2.01
C VAL A 19 -0.07 8.70 3.50
N LYS A 20 0.37 9.67 4.29
CA LYS A 20 0.17 9.74 5.75
C LYS A 20 -1.27 10.11 6.15
N TYR A 21 -1.99 10.82 5.29
CA TYR A 21 -3.35 11.30 5.52
C TYR A 21 -4.27 10.91 4.37
N PHE A 22 -5.50 10.54 4.70
CA PHE A 22 -6.49 10.20 3.68
C PHE A 22 -6.97 11.46 2.96
N ASP A 23 -6.50 11.67 1.73
CA ASP A 23 -6.97 12.76 0.85
C ASP A 23 -7.97 12.22 -0.18
N PRO A 24 -9.25 12.64 -0.15
CA PRO A 24 -10.25 12.19 -1.12
C PRO A 24 -9.89 12.57 -2.56
N LYS A 25 -9.11 13.63 -2.79
CA LYS A 25 -8.64 14.01 -4.14
C LYS A 25 -7.65 13.00 -4.70
N LEU A 26 -6.82 12.41 -3.84
CA LEU A 26 -5.89 11.35 -4.21
C LEU A 26 -6.64 10.10 -4.66
N ILE A 27 -7.69 9.72 -3.95
CA ILE A 27 -8.52 8.55 -4.29
C ILE A 27 -9.21 8.77 -5.62
N LEU A 28 -9.75 9.97 -5.85
CA LEU A 28 -10.34 10.34 -7.11
C LEU A 28 -9.33 10.25 -8.27
N SER A 29 -8.10 10.72 -8.05
CA SER A 29 -6.99 10.61 -9.02
C SER A 29 -6.64 9.14 -9.33
N ILE A 30 -6.57 8.28 -8.30
CA ILE A 30 -6.33 6.85 -8.47
C ILE A 30 -7.47 6.19 -9.27
N MET A 31 -8.73 6.54 -8.99
CA MET A 31 -9.88 6.03 -9.73
C MET A 31 -9.84 6.46 -11.20
N PHE A 32 -9.52 7.73 -11.48
CA PHE A 32 -9.34 8.21 -12.85
C PHE A 32 -8.19 7.51 -13.57
N SER A 33 -7.09 7.22 -12.88
CA SER A 33 -5.96 6.45 -13.42
C SER A 33 -6.38 5.03 -13.82
N LEU A 34 -7.11 4.33 -12.95
CA LEU A 34 -7.59 2.97 -13.21
C LEU A 34 -8.59 2.91 -14.37
N VAL A 35 -9.56 3.81 -14.37
CA VAL A 35 -10.57 3.89 -15.44
C VAL A 35 -9.92 4.31 -16.76
N GLY A 36 -9.01 5.29 -16.73
CA GLY A 36 -8.27 5.74 -17.91
C GLY A 36 -7.42 4.63 -18.52
N PHE A 37 -6.73 3.85 -17.70
CA PHE A 37 -5.99 2.69 -18.17
C PHE A 37 -6.90 1.62 -18.80
N GLY A 38 -8.04 1.32 -18.18
CA GLY A 38 -9.05 0.40 -18.74
C GLY A 38 -9.60 0.87 -20.09
N ALA A 39 -9.89 2.17 -20.22
CA ALA A 39 -10.40 2.75 -21.46
C ALA A 39 -9.35 2.74 -22.59
N ILE A 40 -8.12 3.14 -22.29
CA ILE A 40 -7.02 3.15 -23.28
C ILE A 40 -6.71 1.73 -23.75
N THR A 41 -6.65 0.77 -22.83
CA THR A 41 -6.41 -0.64 -23.19
C THR A 41 -7.55 -1.21 -24.04
N MET A 42 -8.81 -0.87 -23.76
CA MET A 42 -9.94 -1.22 -24.63
C MET A 42 -9.81 -0.61 -26.04
N ILE A 43 -9.43 0.67 -26.16
CA ILE A 43 -9.32 1.36 -27.45
C ILE A 43 -8.18 0.76 -28.29
N ILE A 44 -7.01 0.54 -27.69
CA ILE A 44 -5.85 -0.05 -28.37
C ILE A 44 -6.17 -1.48 -28.84
N GLN A 45 -6.84 -2.28 -28.01
CA GLN A 45 -7.13 -3.67 -28.36
C GLN A 45 -8.30 -3.85 -29.33
N ARG A 46 -9.26 -2.90 -29.38
CA ARG A 46 -10.26 -2.84 -30.46
C ARG A 46 -9.64 -2.75 -31.86
N GLY A 47 -8.42 -2.23 -31.98
CA GLY A 47 -7.67 -2.17 -33.23
C GLY A 47 -6.97 -3.48 -33.62
N HIS A 48 -6.81 -4.43 -32.69
CA HIS A 48 -5.96 -5.61 -32.88
C HIS A 48 -6.68 -6.95 -32.76
N GLU A 49 -7.67 -7.16 -31.87
CA GLU A 49 -8.30 -8.48 -31.68
C GLU A 49 -9.55 -8.39 -30.76
N TYR A 50 -10.76 -8.43 -31.34
CA TYR A 50 -12.02 -8.27 -30.60
C TYR A 50 -12.34 -9.39 -29.59
N GLY A 51 -11.80 -10.62 -29.74
CA GLY A 51 -12.11 -11.77 -28.88
C GLY A 51 -11.15 -12.02 -27.72
N VAL A 52 -9.97 -11.40 -27.75
CA VAL A 52 -8.92 -11.64 -26.74
C VAL A 52 -9.23 -10.89 -25.46
N TYR A 53 -9.90 -9.73 -25.51
CA TYR A 53 -10.24 -8.95 -24.31
C TYR A 53 -11.28 -9.63 -23.41
N GLU A 54 -12.36 -10.19 -23.96
CA GLU A 54 -13.40 -10.86 -23.16
C GLU A 54 -12.82 -12.07 -22.43
N THR A 55 -12.04 -12.90 -23.12
CA THR A 55 -11.33 -14.03 -22.50
C THR A 55 -10.26 -13.58 -21.50
N LEU A 56 -9.60 -12.44 -21.73
CA LEU A 56 -8.59 -11.88 -20.85
C LEU A 56 -9.15 -11.23 -19.57
N PHE A 57 -10.36 -10.68 -19.60
CA PHE A 57 -11.02 -10.05 -18.45
C PHE A 57 -11.87 -11.04 -17.65
N LEU A 58 -12.46 -12.05 -18.30
CA LEU A 58 -13.27 -13.09 -17.64
C LEU A 58 -12.44 -14.24 -17.05
N ASN A 59 -11.13 -14.31 -17.34
CA ASN A 59 -10.27 -15.35 -16.81
C ASN A 59 -9.95 -15.12 -15.33
N PHE A 60 -10.70 -15.78 -14.46
CA PHE A 60 -10.48 -15.88 -13.01
C PHE A 60 -9.00 -16.11 -12.60
N PRO A 61 -8.22 -16.98 -13.27
CA PRO A 61 -6.82 -17.22 -12.89
C PRO A 61 -5.94 -15.97 -12.99
N ARG A 62 -6.27 -15.08 -13.91
CA ARG A 62 -5.51 -13.85 -14.15
C ARG A 62 -5.66 -12.84 -13.02
N TRP A 63 -6.89 -12.70 -12.50
CA TRP A 63 -7.17 -11.86 -11.34
C TRP A 63 -6.44 -12.38 -10.10
N THR A 64 -6.40 -13.70 -9.92
CA THR A 64 -5.64 -14.33 -8.83
C THR A 64 -4.15 -14.06 -8.93
N ILE A 65 -3.55 -14.17 -10.13
CA ILE A 65 -2.13 -13.87 -10.35
C ILE A 65 -1.85 -12.38 -10.10
N SER A 66 -2.71 -11.48 -10.58
CA SER A 66 -2.55 -10.04 -10.36
C SER A 66 -2.65 -9.69 -8.87
N ALA A 67 -3.60 -10.29 -8.15
CA ALA A 67 -3.73 -10.13 -6.70
C ALA A 67 -2.50 -10.65 -5.95
N LEU A 68 -1.95 -11.82 -6.34
CA LEU A 68 -0.72 -12.36 -5.76
C LEU A 68 0.49 -11.45 -6.00
N ILE A 69 0.64 -10.91 -7.21
CA ILE A 69 1.71 -9.95 -7.54
C ILE A 69 1.56 -8.70 -6.67
N VAL A 70 0.36 -8.13 -6.60
CA VAL A 70 0.06 -6.96 -5.76
C VAL A 70 0.41 -7.22 -4.29
N LEU A 71 -0.03 -8.37 -3.75
CA LEU A 71 0.22 -8.75 -2.37
C LEU A 71 1.73 -8.90 -2.11
N SER A 72 2.45 -9.57 -3.02
CA SER A 72 3.90 -9.80 -2.89
C SER A 72 4.71 -8.50 -2.90
N CYS A 73 4.26 -7.47 -3.63
CA CYS A 73 4.91 -6.16 -3.67
C CYS A 73 4.59 -5.29 -2.45
N LEU A 74 3.40 -5.45 -1.85
CA LEU A 74 2.97 -4.63 -0.71
C LEU A 74 3.36 -5.23 0.65
N LEU A 75 3.46 -6.56 0.76
CA LEU A 75 3.84 -7.27 1.98
C LEU A 75 5.16 -6.76 2.60
N PRO A 76 6.27 -6.61 1.87
CA PRO A 76 7.53 -6.12 2.43
C PRO A 76 7.42 -4.70 3.00
N LYS A 77 6.69 -3.81 2.31
CA LYS A 77 6.44 -2.43 2.80
C LYS A 77 5.61 -2.43 4.09
N PHE A 78 4.60 -3.29 4.17
CA PHE A 78 3.76 -3.41 5.37
C PHE A 78 4.55 -3.94 6.58
N PHE A 79 5.35 -5.00 6.38
CA PHE A 79 6.23 -5.52 7.43
C PHE A 79 7.31 -4.52 7.85
N GLY A 80 7.91 -3.79 6.89
CA GLY A 80 8.88 -2.73 7.20
C GLY A 80 8.30 -1.61 8.04
N ARG A 81 7.11 -1.10 7.70
CA ARG A 81 6.43 -0.04 8.47
C ARG A 81 5.97 -0.52 9.84
N SER A 82 5.37 -1.70 9.94
CA SER A 82 4.92 -2.24 11.24
C SER A 82 6.08 -2.47 12.20
N ALA A 83 7.21 -3.01 11.70
CA ALA A 83 8.43 -3.14 12.50
C ALA A 83 8.96 -1.77 12.96
N TYR A 84 8.94 -0.75 12.09
CA TYR A 84 9.33 0.61 12.46
C TYR A 84 8.43 1.19 13.56
N TYR A 85 7.10 1.09 13.44
CA TYR A 85 6.18 1.56 14.48
C TYR A 85 6.35 0.83 15.81
N PHE A 86 6.62 -0.48 15.76
CA PHE A 86 6.88 -1.27 16.96
C PHE A 86 8.19 -0.84 17.67
N LEU A 87 9.24 -0.53 16.91
CA LEU A 87 10.50 -0.04 17.46
C LEU A 87 10.34 1.35 18.09
N VAL A 88 9.66 2.27 17.41
CA VAL A 88 9.40 3.62 17.92
C VAL A 88 8.54 3.56 19.19
N ALA A 89 7.48 2.76 19.20
CA ALA A 89 6.63 2.60 20.38
C ALA A 89 7.41 2.05 21.59
N ASN A 90 8.35 1.12 21.37
CA ASN A 90 9.23 0.63 22.43
C ASN A 90 10.22 1.69 22.91
N GLU A 91 10.79 2.48 22.00
CA GLU A 91 11.72 3.56 22.39
C GLU A 91 11.02 4.62 23.25
N ASP A 92 9.79 4.99 22.90
CA ASP A 92 8.97 5.92 23.66
C ASP A 92 8.59 5.33 25.04
N ALA A 93 8.22 4.05 25.10
CA ALA A 93 7.91 3.36 26.35
C ALA A 93 9.13 3.28 27.30
N ILE A 94 10.32 3.04 26.75
CA ILE A 94 11.57 3.01 27.52
C ILE A 94 11.90 4.41 28.05
N LYS A 95 11.80 5.46 27.21
CA LYS A 95 11.99 6.85 27.64
C LYS A 95 11.03 7.25 28.75
N GLU A 96 9.75 6.86 28.65
CA GLU A 96 8.75 7.18 29.67
C GLU A 96 9.02 6.44 30.99
N THR A 97 9.48 5.19 30.91
CA THR A 97 9.87 4.39 32.08
C THR A 97 11.07 4.99 32.80
N ILE A 98 12.14 5.33 32.07
CA ILE A 98 13.33 5.99 32.65
C ILE A 98 12.95 7.32 33.31
N LYS A 99 12.12 8.13 32.66
CA LYS A 99 11.66 9.42 33.21
C LYS A 99 10.88 9.25 34.51
N LYS A 100 10.05 8.20 34.63
CA LYS A 100 9.33 7.88 35.87
C LYS A 100 10.31 7.43 36.95
N THR A 101 11.22 6.51 36.65
CA THR A 101 12.22 6.01 37.61
C THR A 101 13.12 7.13 38.15
N VAL A 102 13.64 8.00 37.28
CA VAL A 102 14.48 9.15 37.69
C VAL A 102 13.69 10.16 38.53
N ARG A 103 12.40 10.37 38.23
CA ARG A 103 11.54 11.27 39.01
C ARG A 103 11.24 10.71 40.40
N PHE A 104 11.06 9.40 40.53
CA PHE A 104 10.91 8.72 41.82
C PHE A 104 12.20 8.84 42.66
N ASP A 105 13.36 8.61 42.05
CA ASP A 105 14.65 8.62 42.75
C ASP A 105 14.98 10.03 43.31
N LEU A 106 14.80 11.08 42.50
CA LEU A 106 14.95 12.48 42.93
C LEU A 106 13.95 12.94 44.00
N SER A 107 12.79 12.28 44.09
CA SER A 107 11.81 12.56 45.16
C SER A 107 12.19 11.93 46.49
N MET A 108 12.98 10.84 46.48
CA MET A 108 13.49 10.20 47.69
C MET A 108 14.77 10.84 48.23
N THR A 109 15.54 11.56 47.41
CA THR A 109 16.78 12.23 47.84
C THR A 109 16.56 13.58 48.54
N LYS A 110 15.31 14.04 48.69
CA LYS A 110 14.95 15.32 49.32
C LYS A 110 14.59 15.23 50.82
N VAL A 111 14.94 14.14 51.49
CA VAL A 111 14.74 13.97 52.95
C VAL A 111 16.07 14.09 53.67
#